data_AF-A0A2V6U4E3-F1
#
_entry.id   AF-A0A2V6U4E3-F1
#
_cell.length_a   1.000
_cell.length_b   1.000
_cell.length_c   1.000
_cell.angle_alpha   90.00
_cell.angle_beta   90.00
_cell.angle_gamma   90.00
#
_symmetry.space_group_name_H-M   'P 1'
#
loop_
_entity.id
_entity.type
_entity.pdbx_description
1 polymer ?
#
loop_
_entity_poly.entity_id
_entity_poly.type
_entity_poly.pdbx_seq_one_letter_code
_entity_poly.pdbx_strand_id
1 'polypeptide(L)'
;MLRLMNDVMRRVRLVATLALLLGGCASYAWVKPDATPEVMARDEASCRAEARELSSEYASGGAGAPWGYPPWQPGPMSPYADPSWRATAEQRVYERCMRGRGYDLVRTDKKR
;
A
#
# COMPACT_ATOMS: atom_id res chain seq x y z
N MET A 1 21.91 -37.55 -26.93
CA MET A 1 22.31 -36.89 -25.66
C MET A 1 21.95 -35.41 -25.59
N LEU A 2 22.25 -34.57 -26.61
CA LEU A 2 21.97 -33.12 -26.57
C LEU A 2 20.49 -32.72 -26.33
N ARG A 3 19.51 -33.45 -26.88
CA ARG A 3 18.08 -33.17 -26.65
C ARG A 3 17.62 -33.43 -25.21
N LEU A 4 18.14 -34.47 -24.56
CA LEU A 4 17.84 -34.80 -23.16
C LEU A 4 18.37 -33.73 -22.20
N MET A 5 19.59 -33.22 -22.46
CA MET A 5 20.22 -32.18 -21.66
C MET A 5 19.47 -30.83 -21.74
N ASN A 6 18.92 -30.50 -22.92
CA ASN A 6 18.11 -29.30 -23.12
C ASN A 6 16.75 -29.37 -22.40
N ASP A 7 16.09 -30.52 -22.38
CA ASP A 7 14.84 -30.69 -21.63
C ASP A 7 15.05 -30.64 -20.11
N VAL A 8 16.14 -31.23 -19.61
CA VAL A 8 16.51 -31.16 -18.20
C VAL A 8 16.83 -29.71 -17.78
N MET A 9 17.65 -28.99 -18.56
CA MET A 9 17.94 -27.57 -18.29
C MET A 9 16.68 -26.70 -18.35
N ARG A 10 15.76 -26.96 -19.30
CA ARG A 10 14.50 -26.21 -19.41
C ARG A 10 13.60 -26.45 -18.19
N ARG A 11 13.50 -27.69 -17.72
CA ARG A 11 12.73 -28.03 -16.51
C ARG A 11 13.34 -27.42 -15.26
N VAL A 12 14.66 -27.47 -15.10
CA VAL A 12 15.36 -26.85 -13.96
C VAL A 12 15.15 -25.33 -13.94
N ARG A 13 15.24 -24.67 -15.10
CA ARG A 13 14.96 -23.22 -15.23
C ARG A 13 13.52 -22.89 -14.86
N LEU A 14 12.55 -23.67 -15.32
CA LEU A 14 11.13 -23.48 -14.99
C LEU A 14 10.87 -23.62 -13.49
N VAL A 15 11.43 -24.65 -12.85
CA VAL A 15 11.29 -24.89 -11.41
C VAL A 15 11.94 -23.75 -10.61
N ALA A 16 13.12 -23.29 -11.03
CA ALA A 16 13.81 -22.17 -10.37
C ALA A 16 13.02 -20.86 -10.49
N THR A 17 12.46 -20.55 -11.66
CA THR A 17 11.60 -19.37 -11.85
C THR A 17 10.32 -19.45 -11.04
N LEU A 18 9.71 -20.64 -10.93
CA LEU A 18 8.50 -20.84 -10.13
C LEU A 18 8.79 -20.64 -8.64
N ALA A 19 9.92 -21.14 -8.16
CA ALA A 19 10.35 -20.98 -6.77
C ALA A 19 10.64 -19.51 -6.41
N LEU A 20 11.22 -18.73 -7.35
CA LEU A 20 11.44 -17.30 -7.19
C LEU A 20 10.13 -16.50 -7.13
N LEU A 21 9.12 -16.86 -7.92
CA LEU A 21 7.79 -16.23 -7.89
C LEU A 21 7.01 -16.54 -6.61
N LEU A 22 7.32 -17.65 -5.94
CA LEU A 22 6.75 -18.03 -4.65
C LEU A 22 7.52 -17.44 -3.45
N GLY A 23 8.60 -16.69 -3.71
CA GLY A 23 9.39 -15.98 -2.71
C GLY A 23 8.65 -14.78 -2.12
N GLY A 24 7.72 -15.06 -1.20
CA GLY A 24 7.18 -14.21 -0.14
C GLY A 24 7.01 -12.71 -0.40
N CYS A 25 5.78 -12.27 -0.69
CA CYS A 25 5.39 -10.89 -0.44
C CYS A 25 5.62 -10.57 1.04
N ALA A 26 6.34 -9.48 1.32
CA ALA A 26 6.43 -8.97 2.68
C ALA A 26 5.02 -8.55 3.15
N SER A 27 4.45 -9.32 4.06
CA SER A 27 3.16 -9.00 4.69
C SER A 27 3.38 -8.01 5.82
N TYR A 28 2.46 -7.07 5.96
CA TYR A 28 2.42 -6.12 7.06
C TYR A 28 1.05 -6.16 7.73
N ALA A 29 1.00 -5.94 9.04
CA ALA A 29 -0.25 -5.84 9.78
C ALA A 29 -0.18 -4.69 10.79
N TRP A 30 -1.34 -4.09 11.04
CA TRP A 30 -1.52 -3.11 12.12
C TRP A 30 -1.69 -3.85 13.44
N VAL A 31 -0.87 -3.50 14.42
CA VAL A 31 -0.89 -4.13 15.75
C VAL A 31 -1.04 -3.07 16.82
N LYS A 32 -1.95 -3.32 17.76
CA LYS A 32 -2.14 -2.56 18.99
C LYS A 32 -2.45 -3.57 20.10
N PRO A 33 -1.66 -3.61 21.19
CA PRO A 33 -1.67 -4.73 22.14
C PRO A 33 -3.02 -4.98 22.80
N ASP A 34 -3.80 -3.92 23.05
CA ASP A 34 -5.06 -3.99 23.77
C ASP A 34 -6.31 -3.86 22.87
N ALA A 35 -6.13 -3.84 21.55
CA ALA A 35 -7.25 -3.69 20.62
C ALA A 35 -7.92 -5.04 20.33
N THR A 36 -9.23 -5.13 20.55
CA THR A 36 -10.02 -6.27 20.07
C THR A 36 -10.16 -6.22 18.54
N PRO A 37 -10.46 -7.34 17.88
CA PRO A 37 -10.70 -7.37 16.43
C PRO A 37 -11.82 -6.41 15.99
N GLU A 38 -12.86 -6.24 16.82
CA GLU A 38 -13.98 -5.34 16.56
C GLU A 38 -13.55 -3.88 16.65
N VAL A 39 -12.72 -3.54 17.64
CA VAL A 39 -12.13 -2.19 17.77
C VAL A 39 -11.23 -1.90 16.57
N MET A 40 -10.37 -2.84 16.18
CA MET A 40 -9.53 -2.71 15.00
C MET A 40 -10.35 -2.50 13.72
N ALA A 41 -11.38 -3.31 13.49
CA ALA A 41 -12.23 -3.17 12.30
C ALA A 41 -12.95 -1.80 12.27
N ARG A 42 -13.43 -1.31 13.42
CA ARG A 42 -14.02 0.03 13.54
C ARG A 42 -13.00 1.12 13.26
N ASP A 43 -11.81 1.01 13.83
CA ASP A 43 -10.73 2.00 13.66
C ASP A 43 -10.26 2.05 12.20
N GLU A 44 -10.06 0.89 11.55
CA GLU A 44 -9.73 0.83 10.14
C GLU A 44 -10.83 1.45 9.26
N ALA A 45 -12.10 1.13 9.53
CA ALA A 45 -13.22 1.68 8.77
C ALA A 45 -13.29 3.21 8.92
N SER A 46 -13.13 3.72 10.14
CA SER A 46 -13.10 5.15 10.44
C SER A 46 -11.93 5.84 9.74
N CYS A 47 -10.72 5.30 9.84
CA CYS A 47 -9.54 5.88 9.20
C CYS A 47 -9.63 5.83 7.67
N ARG A 48 -10.24 4.80 7.08
CA ARG A 48 -10.49 4.76 5.62
C ARG A 48 -11.52 5.79 5.17
N ALA A 49 -12.55 6.05 5.97
CA ALA A 49 -13.53 7.10 5.67
C ALA A 49 -12.87 8.49 5.71
N GLU A 50 -12.11 8.78 6.78
CA GLU A 50 -11.36 10.03 6.95
C GLU A 50 -10.38 10.26 5.80
N ALA A 51 -9.64 9.21 5.39
CA ALA A 51 -8.71 9.28 4.27
C ALA A 51 -9.38 9.70 2.96
N ARG A 52 -10.57 9.16 2.66
CA ARG A 52 -11.33 9.48 1.45
C ARG A 52 -11.87 10.90 1.47
N GLU A 53 -12.37 11.34 2.63
CA GLU A 53 -12.92 12.68 2.83
C GLU A 53 -11.82 13.74 2.62
N LEU A 54 -10.72 13.64 3.37
CA LEU A 54 -9.63 14.62 3.27
C LEU A 54 -8.96 14.62 1.90
N SER A 55 -8.80 13.46 1.27
CA SER A 55 -8.24 13.40 -0.09
C SER A 55 -9.17 14.01 -1.14
N SER A 56 -10.48 13.97 -0.91
CA SER A 56 -11.45 14.65 -1.77
C SER A 56 -11.42 16.16 -1.58
N GLU A 57 -11.18 16.64 -0.36
CA GLU A 57 -11.01 18.06 -0.05
C GLU A 57 -9.73 18.62 -0.68
N TYR A 58 -8.64 17.84 -0.70
CA TYR A 58 -7.41 18.23 -1.42
C TYR A 58 -7.64 18.43 -2.90
N ALA A 59 -8.53 17.65 -3.53
CA ALA A 59 -8.87 17.82 -4.94
C ALA A 59 -9.71 19.07 -5.21
N SER A 60 -10.59 19.46 -4.28
CA SER A 60 -11.57 20.53 -4.47
C SER A 60 -11.11 21.90 -3.97
N GLY A 61 -10.30 21.96 -2.90
CA GLY A 61 -9.92 23.21 -2.23
C GLY A 61 -8.42 23.47 -2.12
N GLY A 62 -7.57 22.47 -2.37
CA GLY A 62 -6.09 22.57 -2.34
C GLY A 62 -5.43 22.97 -1.01
N ALA A 63 -6.20 23.37 0.00
CA ALA A 63 -5.71 23.53 1.37
C ALA A 63 -5.33 22.15 1.93
N GLY A 64 -4.11 22.01 2.44
CA GLY A 64 -3.62 20.76 3.05
C GLY A 64 -3.10 19.69 2.07
N ALA A 65 -3.01 20.02 0.77
CA ALA A 65 -2.38 19.17 -0.24
C ALA A 65 -1.06 18.54 0.27
N PRO A 66 -0.86 17.21 0.18
CA PRO A 66 0.32 16.54 0.76
C PRO A 66 1.68 17.06 0.26
N TRP A 67 1.66 17.84 -0.81
CA TRP A 67 2.83 18.32 -1.54
C TRP A 67 2.88 19.86 -1.64
N GLY A 68 1.97 20.58 -0.97
CA GLY A 68 1.96 22.05 -0.97
C GLY A 68 1.69 22.70 -2.33
N TYR A 69 1.13 21.96 -3.29
CA TYR A 69 0.82 22.49 -4.63
C TYR A 69 -0.52 23.23 -4.63
N PRO A 70 -0.59 24.41 -5.25
CA PRO A 70 -1.84 25.11 -5.42
C PRO A 70 -2.78 24.33 -6.36
N PRO A 71 -4.08 24.22 -6.02
CA PRO A 71 -5.06 23.43 -6.78
C PRO A 71 -5.36 24.04 -8.17
N TRP A 72 -4.99 25.30 -8.39
CA TRP A 72 -5.24 26.08 -9.61
C TRP A 72 -4.07 26.09 -10.61
N GLN A 73 -3.14 25.13 -10.53
CA GLN A 73 -2.14 24.89 -11.59
C GLN A 73 -2.58 23.71 -12.48
N PRO A 74 -3.42 23.97 -13.51
CA PRO A 74 -3.75 22.96 -14.50
C PRO A 74 -2.56 22.72 -15.43
N GLY A 75 -2.28 21.44 -15.72
CA GLY A 75 -1.27 21.04 -16.68
C GLY A 75 -0.79 19.61 -16.47
N PRO A 76 -0.09 19.00 -17.45
CA PRO A 76 0.47 17.65 -17.32
C PRO A 76 1.54 17.52 -16.23
N MET A 77 2.06 18.63 -15.71
CA MET A 77 2.94 18.68 -14.53
C MET A 77 2.20 18.85 -13.20
N SER A 78 0.86 18.96 -13.22
CA SER A 78 0.09 19.00 -11.98
C SER A 78 0.20 17.65 -11.27
N PRO A 79 0.49 17.61 -9.97
CA PRO A 79 0.49 16.37 -9.20
C PRO A 79 -0.89 15.72 -9.16
N TYR A 80 -1.94 16.46 -9.53
CA TYR A 80 -3.31 15.98 -9.61
C TYR A 80 -3.71 15.40 -10.98
N ALA A 81 -2.83 15.48 -11.99
CA ALA A 81 -3.13 15.02 -13.35
C ALA A 81 -3.16 13.49 -13.47
N ASP A 82 -2.41 12.77 -12.63
CA ASP A 82 -2.39 11.30 -12.57
C ASP A 82 -3.31 10.78 -11.46
N PRO A 83 -4.43 10.08 -11.75
CA PRO A 83 -5.35 9.54 -10.75
C PRO A 83 -4.69 8.74 -9.61
N SER A 84 -3.48 8.20 -9.80
CA SER A 84 -2.71 7.51 -8.76
C SER A 84 -2.37 8.39 -7.55
N TRP A 85 -2.34 9.72 -7.72
CA TRP A 85 -2.08 10.67 -6.65
C TRP A 85 -3.06 10.49 -5.48
N ARG A 86 -4.33 10.21 -5.81
CA ARG A 86 -5.42 10.10 -4.83
C ARG A 86 -5.23 8.88 -3.95
N ALA A 87 -4.88 7.74 -4.55
CA ALA A 87 -4.57 6.52 -3.80
C ALA A 87 -3.39 6.74 -2.83
N THR A 88 -2.36 7.47 -3.28
CA THR A 88 -1.20 7.80 -2.45
C THR A 88 -1.56 8.74 -1.30
N ALA A 89 -2.43 9.73 -1.54
CA ALA A 89 -2.92 10.64 -0.52
C ALA A 89 -3.79 9.91 0.52
N GLU A 90 -4.74 9.11 0.07
CA GLU A 90 -5.62 8.31 0.94
C GLU A 90 -4.78 7.37 1.82
N GLN A 91 -3.77 6.71 1.25
CA GLN A 91 -2.88 5.83 2.02
C GLN A 91 -2.14 6.58 3.14
N ARG A 92 -1.61 7.78 2.86
CA ARG A 92 -0.87 8.56 3.88
C ARG A 92 -1.77 9.02 5.02
N VAL A 93 -2.98 9.47 4.69
CA VAL A 93 -3.96 9.89 5.70
C VAL A 93 -4.38 8.69 6.54
N TYR A 94 -4.67 7.54 5.90
CA TYR A 94 -5.00 6.31 6.58
C TYR A 94 -3.89 5.87 7.55
N GLU A 95 -2.64 5.82 7.09
CA GLU A 95 -1.50 5.43 7.93
C GLU A 95 -1.30 6.39 9.10
N ARG A 96 -1.46 7.70 8.88
CA ARG A 96 -1.38 8.71 9.95
C ARG A 96 -2.48 8.48 11.00
N CYS A 97 -3.72 8.24 10.55
CA CYS A 97 -4.84 7.97 11.44
C CYS A 97 -4.60 6.71 12.28
N MET A 98 -4.18 5.60 11.65
CA MET A 98 -3.87 4.36 12.36
C MET A 98 -2.76 4.54 13.41
N ARG A 99 -1.64 5.19 13.03
CA ARG A 99 -0.56 5.50 13.97
C ARG A 99 -1.02 6.42 15.10
N GLY A 100 -1.84 7.43 14.79
CA GLY A 100 -2.44 8.33 15.79
C GLY A 100 -3.36 7.63 16.79
N ARG A 101 -3.99 6.52 16.39
CA ARG A 101 -4.77 5.63 17.28
C ARG A 101 -3.91 4.66 18.09
N GLY A 102 -2.59 4.70 17.93
CA GLY A 102 -1.64 3.85 18.64
C GLY A 102 -1.44 2.47 17.99
N TYR A 103 -1.71 2.34 16.69
CA TYR A 103 -1.34 1.14 15.93
C TYR A 103 0.04 1.28 15.31
N ASP A 104 0.83 0.21 15.39
CA ASP A 104 2.10 0.09 14.69
C ASP A 104 1.97 -0.84 13.48
N LEU A 105 2.57 -0.44 12.36
CA LEU A 105 2.65 -1.27 11.16
C LEU A 105 3.87 -2.18 11.27
N VAL A 106 3.66 -3.46 11.58
CA VAL A 106 4.74 -4.43 11.74
C VAL A 106 4.77 -5.41 10.58
N ARG A 107 5.96 -5.85 10.19
CA ARG A 107 6.13 -6.92 9.22
C ARG A 107 5.70 -8.24 9.86
N THR A 108 4.84 -8.99 9.18
CA THR A 108 4.26 -10.26 9.66
C THR A 108 4.80 -11.47 8.91
N ASP A 109 6.07 -11.43 8.49
CA ASP A 109 6.71 -12.60 7.92
C ASP A 109 6.71 -13.74 8.94
N LYS A 110 6.23 -14.92 8.50
CA LYS A 110 6.27 -16.16 9.28
C LYS A 110 7.71 -16.36 9.75
N LYS A 111 7.92 -16.42 11.07
CA LYS A 111 9.17 -16.98 11.63
C LYS A 111 9.42 -18.32 10.96
N ARG A 112 10.58 -18.45 10.34
CA ARG A 112 11.10 -19.66 9.72
C ARG A 112 11.16 -20.81 10.71
#